data_AF-A0A7V8BLB8-F1
#
_entry.id   AF-A0A7V8BLB8-F1
#
_cell.length_a   1.000
_cell.length_b   1.000
_cell.length_c   1.000
_cell.angle_alpha   90.00
_cell.angle_beta   90.00
_cell.angle_gamma   90.00
#
_symmetry.space_group_name_H-M   'P 1'
#
loop_
_entity.id
_entity.type
_entity.pdbx_description
1 polymer ?
#
loop_
_entity_poly.entity_id
_entity_poly.type
_entity_poly.pdbx_seq_one_letter_code
_entity_poly.pdbx_strand_id
1 'polypeptide(L)'
;MNQTPLSVLLKLAAYRDQRQHVFPSPGALEWFVRRHRAGLVNAGALVMLTGQWHAHADKFDAYVLQAGQEAAQRHNAISVAA
;
A
#
# COMPACT_ATOMS: atom_id res chain seq x y z
N MET A 1 -0.47 21.62 -13.53
CA MET A 1 -0.88 20.99 -12.26
C MET A 1 -1.80 19.82 -12.59
N ASN A 2 -1.33 18.57 -12.52
CA ASN A 2 -2.21 17.43 -12.75
C ASN A 2 -3.06 17.22 -11.50
N GLN A 3 -4.31 17.68 -11.52
CA GLN A 3 -5.25 17.40 -10.45
C GLN A 3 -5.59 15.91 -10.50
N THR A 4 -5.22 15.16 -9.47
CA THR A 4 -5.70 13.79 -9.29
C THR A 4 -7.19 13.84 -8.99
N PRO A 5 -8.05 13.20 -9.80
CA PRO A 5 -9.48 13.20 -9.52
C PRO A 5 -9.78 12.33 -8.29
N LEU A 6 -10.68 12.78 -7.42
CA LEU A 6 -11.06 12.03 -6.20
C LEU A 6 -11.64 10.65 -6.51
N SER A 7 -12.09 10.39 -7.74
CA SER A 7 -12.61 9.10 -8.21
C SER A 7 -11.59 7.96 -8.12
N VAL A 8 -10.29 8.25 -8.01
CA VAL A 8 -9.25 7.21 -7.82
C VAL A 8 -9.09 6.78 -6.36
N LEU A 9 -9.72 7.50 -5.42
CA LEU A 9 -9.66 7.18 -4.01
C LEU A 9 -10.68 6.10 -3.68
N LEU A 10 -10.18 4.99 -3.14
CA LEU A 10 -10.96 3.84 -2.77
C LEU A 10 -10.91 3.65 -1.26
N LYS A 11 -12.02 3.24 -0.64
CA LYS A 11 -11.95 2.65 0.71
C LYS A 11 -11.03 1.43 0.66
N LEU A 12 -10.30 1.16 1.74
CA LEU A 12 -9.34 0.04 1.78
C LEU A 12 -9.98 -1.31 1.40
N ALA A 13 -11.23 -1.55 1.82
CA ALA A 13 -11.96 -2.76 1.43
C ALA A 13 -12.18 -2.85 -0.10
N ALA A 14 -12.63 -1.77 -0.74
CA ALA A 14 -12.83 -1.72 -2.18
C ALA A 14 -11.51 -1.85 -2.96
N TYR A 15 -10.43 -1.26 -2.45
CA TYR A 15 -9.09 -1.46 -2.99
C TYR A 15 -8.68 -2.95 -2.94
N ARG A 16 -8.87 -3.60 -1.78
CA ARG A 16 -8.58 -5.03 -1.61
C ARG A 16 -9.38 -5.89 -2.58
N ASP A 17 -10.67 -5.62 -2.75
CA ASP A 17 -11.55 -6.46 -3.58
C ASP A 17 -11.07 -6.54 -5.04
N GLN A 18 -10.44 -5.48 -5.53
CA GLN A 18 -9.81 -5.46 -6.85
C GLN A 18 -8.44 -6.17 -6.90
N ARG A 19 -7.80 -6.42 -5.75
CA ARG A 19 -6.44 -6.97 -5.59
C ARG A 19 -6.40 -8.16 -4.63
N GLN A 20 -7.45 -8.98 -4.63
CA GLN A 20 -7.54 -10.15 -3.74
C GLN A 20 -6.40 -11.15 -3.95
N HIS A 21 -5.83 -11.21 -5.16
CA HIS A 21 -4.66 -12.03 -5.47
C HIS A 21 -3.38 -11.56 -4.76
N VAL A 22 -3.30 -10.29 -4.35
CA VAL A 22 -2.18 -9.72 -3.57
C VAL A 22 -2.49 -9.74 -2.07
N PHE A 23 -3.73 -9.36 -1.70
CA PHE A 23 -4.19 -9.30 -0.32
C PHE A 23 -5.39 -10.25 -0.12
N PRO A 24 -5.13 -11.55 0.14
CA PRO A 24 -6.16 -12.58 0.12
C PRO A 24 -7.24 -12.36 1.19
N SER A 25 -6.85 -11.84 2.35
CA SER A 25 -7.77 -11.53 3.45
C SER A 25 -7.76 -10.03 3.80
N PRO A 26 -8.84 -9.51 4.41
CA PRO A 26 -8.84 -8.15 4.97
C PRO A 26 -7.67 -7.92 5.94
N GLY A 27 -7.40 -8.91 6.80
CA GLY A 27 -6.29 -8.85 7.77
C GLY A 27 -4.91 -8.70 7.12
N ALA A 28 -4.69 -9.26 5.93
CA ALA A 28 -3.43 -9.11 5.21
C ALA A 28 -3.20 -7.65 4.78
N LEU A 29 -4.23 -6.99 4.22
CA LEU A 29 -4.14 -5.57 3.86
C LEU A 29 -4.02 -4.69 5.11
N GLU A 30 -4.78 -4.97 6.17
CA GLU A 30 -4.71 -4.21 7.42
C GLU A 30 -3.32 -4.29 8.06
N TRP A 31 -2.73 -5.49 8.11
CA TRP A 31 -1.38 -5.69 8.60
C TRP A 31 -0.37 -4.88 7.77
N PHE A 32 -0.48 -4.94 6.44
CA PHE A 32 0.40 -4.19 5.53
C PHE A 32 0.28 -2.67 5.76
N VAL A 33 -0.95 -2.14 5.78
CA VAL A 33 -1.22 -0.73 6.05
C VAL A 33 -0.67 -0.32 7.41
N ARG A 34 -0.82 -1.15 8.44
CA ARG A 34 -0.27 -0.87 9.78
C ARG A 34 1.25 -0.81 9.76
N ARG A 35 1.92 -1.77 9.11
CA ARG A 35 3.38 -1.86 9.02
C ARG A 35 3.99 -0.70 8.23
N HIS A 36 3.32 -0.24 7.17
CA HIS A 36 3.85 0.73 6.21
C HIS A 36 3.13 2.09 6.21
N ARG A 37 2.31 2.38 7.22
CA ARG A 37 1.44 3.57 7.27
C ARG A 37 2.16 4.87 6.94
N ALA A 38 3.30 5.12 7.59
CA ALA A 38 4.03 6.36 7.43
C ALA A 38 4.51 6.54 5.98
N GLY A 39 5.07 5.50 5.37
CA GLY A 39 5.52 5.56 3.97
C GLY A 39 4.37 5.69 2.99
N LEU A 40 3.25 5.00 3.22
CA LEU A 40 2.03 5.13 2.41
C LEU A 40 1.46 6.55 2.46
N VAL A 41 1.44 7.20 3.62
CA VAL A 41 1.00 8.60 3.76
C VAL A 41 1.97 9.55 3.05
N ASN A 42 3.28 9.38 3.25
CA ASN A 42 4.29 10.23 2.63
C ASN A 42 4.28 10.12 1.10
N ALA A 43 3.99 8.93 0.55
CA ALA A 43 3.84 8.70 -0.88
C ALA A 43 2.51 9.25 -1.45
N GLY A 44 1.59 9.71 -0.59
CA GLY A 44 0.22 10.08 -0.98
C GLY A 44 -0.61 8.88 -1.45
N ALA A 45 -0.21 7.66 -1.08
CA ALA A 45 -0.91 6.42 -1.37
C ALA A 45 -2.05 6.15 -0.39
N LEU A 46 -1.94 6.64 0.84
CA LEU A 46 -2.94 6.51 1.89
C LEU A 46 -3.35 7.89 2.40
N VAL A 47 -4.65 8.19 2.33
CA VAL A 47 -5.23 9.49 2.68
C VAL A 47 -6.34 9.29 3.70
N MET A 48 -6.39 10.16 4.73
CA MET A 48 -7.50 10.19 5.68
C MET A 48 -8.52 11.23 5.23
N LEU A 49 -9.76 10.80 4.98
CA LEU A 49 -10.89 11.68 4.68
C LEU A 49 -12.02 11.37 5.65
N THR A 50 -12.52 12.40 6.35
CA THR A 50 -13.63 12.27 7.31
C THR A 50 -13.44 11.12 8.31
N GLY A 51 -12.22 10.91 8.81
CA GLY A 51 -11.88 9.85 9.76
C GLY A 51 -11.77 8.43 9.16
N GLN A 52 -11.87 8.29 7.84
CA GLN A 52 -11.73 7.01 7.15
C GLN A 52 -10.51 7.00 6.22
N TRP A 53 -9.78 5.89 6.25
CA TRP A 53 -8.64 5.65 5.37
C TRP A 53 -9.09 5.29 3.95
N HIS A 54 -8.49 5.97 2.99
CA HIS A 54 -8.67 5.73 1.56
C HIS A 54 -7.32 5.47 0.90
N ALA A 55 -7.27 4.50 0.01
CA ALA A 55 -6.12 4.26 -0.86
C ALA A 55 -6.30 5.03 -2.16
N HIS A 56 -5.25 5.75 -2.57
CA HIS A 56 -5.12 6.13 -3.97
C HIS A 56 -4.58 4.92 -4.73
N ALA A 57 -5.41 4.30 -5.58
CA ALA A 57 -5.12 3.00 -6.18
C ALA A 57 -3.70 2.89 -6.78
N ASP A 58 -3.36 3.74 -7.74
CA ASP A 58 -2.07 3.64 -8.46
C ASP A 58 -0.85 3.87 -7.55
N LYS A 59 -0.93 4.86 -6.66
CA LYS A 59 0.15 5.17 -5.72
C LYS A 59 0.32 4.08 -4.66
N PHE A 60 -0.79 3.46 -4.25
CA PHE A 60 -0.75 2.33 -3.34
C PHE A 60 -0.12 1.11 -4.01
N ASP A 61 -0.50 0.79 -5.26
CA ASP A 61 0.10 -0.29 -6.03
C ASP A 61 1.62 -0.08 -6.22
N ALA A 62 2.02 1.13 -6.59
CA ALA A 62 3.43 1.50 -6.72
C ALA A 62 4.20 1.31 -5.40
N TYR A 63 3.62 1.74 -4.28
CA TYR A 63 4.22 1.58 -2.97
C TYR A 63 4.31 0.10 -2.55
N VAL A 64 3.29 -0.71 -2.82
CA VAL A 64 3.30 -2.16 -2.51
C VAL A 64 4.43 -2.85 -3.25
N LEU A 65 4.62 -2.55 -4.54
CA LEU A 65 5.72 -3.08 -5.34
C LEU A 65 7.09 -2.67 -4.76
N GLN A 66 7.26 -1.39 -4.45
CA GLN A 66 8.49 -0.88 -3.83
C GLN A 66 8.80 -1.59 -2.50
N ALA A 67 7.81 -1.67 -1.61
CA ALA A 67 7.98 -2.31 -0.30
C ALA A 67 8.34 -3.80 -0.43
N GLY A 68 7.76 -4.50 -1.40
CA GLY A 68 8.10 -5.88 -1.73
C GLY A 68 9.55 -6.04 -2.21
N GLN A 69 10.00 -5.15 -3.10
CA GLN A 69 11.38 -5.13 -3.59
C GLN A 69 12.39 -4.88 -2.45
N GLU A 70 12.12 -3.90 -1.59
CA GLU A 70 12.96 -3.62 -0.41
C GLU A 70 13.02 -4.80 0.56
N ALA A 71 11.90 -5.50 0.77
CA ALA A 71 11.87 -6.70 1.61
C ALA A 71 12.74 -7.82 1.03
N ALA A 72 12.66 -8.07 -0.28
CA ALA A 72 13.49 -9.06 -0.96
C ALA A 72 14.99 -8.70 -0.90
N GLN A 73 15.33 -7.43 -1.11
CA GLN A 73 16.72 -6.94 -1.01
C GLN A 73 17.29 -7.15 0.39
N ARG A 74 16.52 -6.81 1.44
CA ARG A 74 16.94 -7.05 2.83
C ARG A 74 17.15 -8.52 3.12
N HIS A 75 16.25 -9.38 2.65
CA HIS A 75 16.39 -10.83 2.82
C HIS A 75 17.67 -11.35 2.15
N ASN A 76 17.93 -10.96 0.89
CA ASN A 76 19.11 -11.39 0.16
C ASN A 76 20.42 -10.90 0.79
N ALA A 77 20.45 -9.65 1.30
CA ALA A 77 21.64 -9.11 1.94
C ALA A 77 22.04 -9.89 3.22
N ILE A 78 21.05 -10.40 3.95
CA ILE A 78 21.29 -11.24 5.14
C ILE A 78 21.83 -12.62 4.72
N SER A 79 21.28 -13.22 3.64
CA SER A 79 21.69 -14.54 3.16
C SER A 79 23.10 -14.60 2.57
N VAL A 80 23.68 -13.47 2.15
CA VAL A 80 25.05 -13.41 1.59
C VAL A 80 26.11 -13.15 2.68
N ALA A 81 25.69 -12.68 3.86
CA ALA A 81 26.57 -12.38 4.98
C ALA A 81 26.69 -13.52 6.02
N ALA A 82 25.98 -14.62 5.81
CA ALA A 82 25.99 -15.83 6.66
C ALA A 82 26.76 -16.96 5.98
#